data_AF-A0A1V1I2M6-F1
#
_entry.id   AF-A0A1V1I2M6-F1
#
_cell.length_a   1.000
_cell.length_b   1.000
_cell.length_c   1.000
_cell.angle_alpha   90.00
_cell.angle_beta   90.00
_cell.angle_gamma   90.00
#
_symmetry.space_group_name_H-M   'P 1'
#
loop_
_entity.id
_entity.type
_entity.pdbx_description
1 polymer ?
#
loop_
_entity_poly.entity_id
_entity_poly.type
_entity_poly.pdbx_seq_one_letter_code
_entity_poly.pdbx_strand_id
1 'polypeptide(L)'
;MINTKFIDNYFKFLFLSFWPIIGYELIFVSDPFIKFILVTLYCIVTLIYIALIIFFKDNNIKSITIYYRISTLTAFIFTLFSLLLFPTSLFFLALKVIFVFIYLYLSYIKLFKYKIEEGLVGILASLLLLVIIFRY
;
A
#
# COMPACT_ATOMS: atom_id res chain seq x y z
N MET A 1 26.46 -1.01 4.51
CA MET A 1 25.70 -1.65 3.42
C MET A 1 24.38 -2.10 4.02
N ILE A 2 23.28 -1.35 3.85
CA ILE A 2 21.97 -1.85 4.29
C ILE A 2 21.69 -3.10 3.48
N ASN A 3 21.42 -4.20 4.18
CA ASN A 3 21.13 -5.48 3.56
C ASN A 3 19.86 -5.31 2.73
N THR A 4 19.89 -5.58 1.42
CA THR A 4 18.71 -5.56 0.54
C THR A 4 17.56 -6.38 1.13
N LYS A 5 17.90 -7.45 1.87
CA LYS A 5 16.98 -8.27 2.65
C LYS A 5 16.21 -7.50 3.73
N PHE A 6 16.82 -6.49 4.36
CA PHE A 6 16.15 -5.64 5.35
C PHE A 6 15.07 -4.76 4.70
N ILE A 7 15.39 -4.09 3.59
CA ILE A 7 14.44 -3.26 2.83
C ILE A 7 13.28 -4.12 2.31
N ASP A 8 13.55 -5.35 1.88
CA ASP A 8 12.54 -6.28 1.42
C ASP A 8 11.63 -6.76 2.57
N ASN A 9 12.20 -7.11 3.71
CA ASN A 9 11.42 -7.53 4.88
C ASN A 9 10.58 -6.39 5.44
N TYR A 10 11.11 -5.17 5.44
CA TYR A 10 10.35 -3.98 5.84
C TYR A 10 9.16 -3.78 4.89
N PHE A 11 9.37 -3.86 3.58
CA PHE A 11 8.26 -3.77 2.63
C PHE A 11 7.17 -4.83 2.90
N LYS A 12 7.58 -6.09 3.10
CA LYS A 12 6.65 -7.19 3.39
C LYS A 12 5.88 -6.95 4.68
N PHE A 13 6.54 -6.42 5.71
CA PHE A 13 5.91 -6.06 6.97
C PHE A 13 4.84 -4.97 6.77
N LEU A 14 5.16 -3.89 6.04
CA LEU A 14 4.19 -2.84 5.71
C LEU A 14 3.02 -3.39 4.88
N PHE A 15 3.32 -4.22 3.90
CA PHE A 15 2.30 -4.83 3.05
C PHE A 15 1.34 -5.73 3.86
N LEU A 16 1.87 -6.52 4.78
CA LEU A 16 1.08 -7.41 5.63
C LEU A 16 0.31 -6.67 6.70
N SER A 17 0.91 -5.66 7.35
CA SER A 17 0.28 -4.92 8.46
C SER A 17 -0.93 -4.09 8.02
N PHE A 18 -1.00 -3.72 6.75
CA PHE A 18 -2.16 -3.07 6.15
C PHE A 18 -3.45 -3.90 6.28
N TRP A 19 -3.38 -5.23 6.11
CA TRP A 19 -4.57 -6.07 6.08
C TRP A 19 -5.27 -6.19 7.44
N PRO A 20 -4.57 -6.41 8.58
CA PRO A 20 -5.17 -6.35 9.90
C PRO A 20 -5.80 -4.98 10.22
N ILE A 21 -5.23 -3.87 9.74
CA ILE A 21 -5.80 -2.54 9.98
C ILE A 21 -7.16 -2.41 9.29
N ILE A 22 -7.27 -2.86 8.04
CA ILE A 22 -8.58 -2.92 7.35
C ILE A 22 -9.49 -3.93 8.03
N GLY A 23 -9.00 -5.12 8.37
CA GLY A 23 -9.79 -6.17 9.03
C GLY A 23 -10.39 -5.72 10.36
N TYR A 24 -9.65 -4.92 11.13
CA TYR A 24 -10.14 -4.32 12.38
C TYR A 24 -11.40 -3.49 12.14
N GLU A 25 -11.39 -2.61 11.14
CA GLU A 25 -12.56 -1.79 10.76
C GLU A 25 -13.73 -2.63 10.23
N LEU A 26 -13.44 -3.67 9.45
CA LEU A 26 -14.48 -4.45 8.78
C LEU A 26 -15.23 -5.40 9.72
N ILE A 27 -14.61 -5.79 10.85
CA ILE A 27 -15.11 -6.81 11.79
C ILE A 27 -15.57 -6.20 13.11
N PHE A 28 -14.90 -5.16 13.61
CA PHE A 28 -15.18 -4.58 14.93
C PHE A 28 -15.88 -3.22 14.81
N VAL A 29 -16.63 -2.85 15.86
CA VAL A 29 -17.14 -1.47 16.02
C VAL A 29 -15.96 -0.62 16.46
N SER A 30 -15.23 -0.10 15.49
CA SER A 30 -13.94 0.56 15.71
C SER A 30 -14.12 1.99 16.23
N ASP A 31 -13.48 2.27 17.37
CA ASP A 31 -13.39 3.61 17.97
C ASP A 31 -12.65 4.59 17.04
N PRO A 32 -13.21 5.77 16.73
CA PRO A 32 -12.58 6.79 15.86
C PRO A 32 -11.16 7.17 16.29
N PHE A 33 -10.88 7.23 17.59
CA PHE A 33 -9.55 7.55 18.13
C PHE A 33 -8.53 6.47 17.80
N ILE A 34 -8.92 5.20 17.91
CA ILE A 34 -8.06 4.05 17.58
C ILE A 34 -7.78 4.03 16.07
N LYS A 35 -8.78 4.30 15.23
CA LYS A 35 -8.59 4.41 13.77
C LYS A 35 -7.55 5.47 13.44
N PHE A 36 -7.68 6.65 14.04
CA PHE A 36 -6.74 7.74 13.83
C PHE A 36 -5.31 7.33 14.17
N ILE A 37 -5.09 6.75 15.35
CA ILE A 37 -3.76 6.27 15.76
C ILE A 37 -3.20 5.24 14.78
N LEU A 38 -3.99 4.25 14.38
CA LEU A 38 -3.54 3.20 13.46
C LEU A 38 -3.12 3.77 12.10
N VAL A 39 -3.94 4.65 11.52
CA VAL A 39 -3.62 5.27 10.22
C VAL A 39 -2.40 6.17 10.34
N THR A 40 -2.28 6.97 11.41
CA THR A 40 -1.12 7.84 11.64
C THR A 40 0.18 7.04 11.79
N LEU A 41 0.17 5.99 12.61
CA LEU A 41 1.32 5.10 12.78
C LEU A 41 1.73 4.46 11.46
N TYR A 42 0.75 3.93 10.70
CA TYR A 42 1.02 3.34 9.40
C TYR A 42 1.65 4.35 8.42
N CYS A 43 1.16 5.59 8.40
CA CYS A 43 1.73 6.65 7.56
C CYS A 43 3.17 6.99 7.94
N ILE A 44 3.47 7.13 9.24
CA ILE A 44 4.82 7.44 9.72
C ILE A 44 5.81 6.35 9.31
N VAL A 45 5.46 5.09 9.57
CA VAL A 45 6.30 3.93 9.23
C VAL A 45 6.51 3.83 7.71
N THR A 46 5.47 4.15 6.92
CA THR A 46 5.57 4.19 5.46
C THR A 46 6.49 5.32 4.96
N LEU A 47 6.44 6.50 5.56
CA LEU A 47 7.32 7.61 5.22
C LEU A 47 8.79 7.28 5.51
N ILE A 48 9.06 6.63 6.65
CA ILE A 48 10.40 6.12 6.98
C ILE A 48 10.89 5.16 5.91
N TYR A 49 10.03 4.24 5.45
CA TYR A 49 10.37 3.30 4.39
C TYR A 49 10.72 3.99 3.06
N ILE A 50 9.91 4.96 2.64
CA ILE A 50 10.15 5.72 1.39
C ILE A 50 11.49 6.45 1.47
N ALA A 51 11.78 7.10 2.60
CA ALA A 51 13.07 7.76 2.82
C ALA A 51 14.23 6.76 2.70
N LEU A 52 14.13 5.60 3.36
CA LEU A 52 15.17 4.56 3.29
C LEU A 52 15.41 4.06 1.85
N ILE A 53 14.35 3.87 1.06
CA ILE A 53 14.50 3.43 -0.34
C ILE A 53 15.23 4.47 -1.21
N ILE A 54 15.00 5.76 -0.96
CA ILE A 54 15.63 6.85 -1.74
C ILE A 54 17.10 6.98 -1.36
N PHE A 55 17.43 6.94 -0.06
CA PHE A 55 18.80 7.07 0.43
C PHE A 55 19.68 5.86 0.11
N PHE A 56 19.13 4.65 0.21
CA PHE A 56 19.88 3.40 0.02
C PHE A 56 19.58 2.74 -1.33
N LYS A 57 19.29 3.56 -2.35
CA LYS A 57 19.00 3.09 -3.69
C LYS A 57 20.16 2.24 -4.22
N ASP A 58 19.96 0.93 -4.19
CA ASP A 58 20.89 -0.03 -4.77
C ASP A 58 20.66 -0.08 -6.29
N ASN A 59 21.71 0.14 -7.07
CA ASN A 59 21.67 0.09 -8.53
C ASN A 59 21.29 -1.31 -9.06
N ASN A 60 21.42 -2.36 -8.24
CA ASN A 60 21.05 -3.73 -8.60
C ASN A 60 19.53 -3.98 -8.57
N ILE A 61 18.75 -3.13 -7.87
CA ILE A 61 17.30 -3.27 -7.81
C ILE A 61 16.68 -2.67 -9.07
N LYS A 62 15.93 -3.48 -9.83
CA LYS A 62 15.19 -3.00 -11.00
C LYS A 62 14.26 -1.88 -10.59
N SER A 63 14.29 -0.77 -11.33
CA SER A 63 13.46 0.42 -11.08
C SER A 63 11.97 0.10 -10.95
N ILE A 64 11.47 -0.87 -11.71
CA ILE A 64 10.08 -1.36 -11.62
C ILE A 64 9.70 -1.84 -10.22
N THR A 65 10.63 -2.46 -9.47
CA THR A 65 10.39 -2.93 -8.11
C THR A 65 10.21 -1.75 -7.16
N ILE A 66 10.99 -0.68 -7.34
CA ILE A 66 10.87 0.55 -6.53
C ILE A 66 9.54 1.25 -6.83
N TYR A 67 9.21 1.44 -8.11
CA TYR A 67 7.93 2.05 -8.50
C TYR A 67 6.73 1.26 -8.00
N TYR A 68 6.77 -0.07 -8.12
CA TYR A 68 5.75 -0.95 -7.57
C TYR A 68 5.58 -0.73 -6.07
N ARG A 69 6.66 -0.75 -5.28
CA ARG A 69 6.60 -0.59 -3.81
C ARG A 69 6.09 0.78 -3.38
N ILE A 70 6.50 1.84 -4.07
CA ILE A 70 5.99 3.19 -3.77
C ILE A 70 4.49 3.23 -4.09
N SER A 71 4.09 2.69 -5.25
CA SER A 71 2.68 2.68 -5.66
C SER A 71 1.79 1.82 -4.78
N THR A 72 2.29 0.70 -4.25
CA THR A 72 1.53 -0.13 -3.31
C THR A 72 1.25 0.65 -2.04
N LEU A 73 2.27 1.32 -1.50
CA LEU A 73 2.20 2.03 -0.23
C LEU A 73 1.32 3.28 -0.34
N THR A 74 1.40 4.02 -1.45
CA THR A 74 0.50 5.15 -1.68
C THR A 74 -0.95 4.69 -1.85
N ALA A 75 -1.22 3.62 -2.60
CA ALA A 75 -2.56 3.06 -2.73
C ALA A 75 -3.13 2.60 -1.37
N PHE A 76 -2.29 2.02 -0.52
CA PHE A 76 -2.67 1.61 0.83
C PHE A 76 -3.00 2.81 1.71
N ILE A 77 -2.15 3.84 1.73
CA ILE A 77 -2.43 5.10 2.46
C ILE A 77 -3.77 5.68 2.02
N PHE A 78 -3.97 5.91 0.72
CA PHE A 78 -5.23 6.51 0.25
C PHE A 78 -6.45 5.64 0.51
N THR A 79 -6.29 4.31 0.53
CA THR A 79 -7.35 3.41 0.98
C THR A 79 -7.69 3.63 2.45
N LEU A 80 -6.69 3.70 3.34
CA LEU A 80 -6.90 3.94 4.77
C LEU A 80 -7.54 5.30 5.03
N PHE A 81 -7.10 6.35 4.33
CA PHE A 81 -7.69 7.68 4.41
C PHE A 81 -9.15 7.68 3.97
N SER A 82 -9.43 7.11 2.80
CA SER A 82 -10.78 7.08 2.23
C SER A 82 -11.75 6.23 3.03
N LEU A 83 -11.29 5.18 3.72
CA LEU A 83 -12.16 4.21 4.40
C LEU A 83 -12.28 4.45 5.90
N LEU A 84 -11.20 4.80 6.60
CA LEU A 84 -11.23 4.96 8.06
C LEU A 84 -11.38 6.42 8.53
N LEU A 85 -10.74 7.37 7.84
CA LEU A 85 -10.70 8.77 8.31
C LEU A 85 -11.77 9.65 7.66
N PHE A 86 -11.96 9.50 6.34
CA PHE A 86 -12.87 10.34 5.57
C PHE A 86 -13.86 9.53 4.70
N PRO A 87 -14.67 8.64 5.31
CA PRO A 87 -15.60 7.75 4.63
C PRO A 87 -16.84 8.43 4.07
N THR A 88 -16.89 9.76 3.97
CA THR A 88 -17.96 10.47 3.23
C THR A 88 -17.39 11.37 2.13
N SER A 89 -16.07 11.44 2.02
CA SER A 89 -15.40 12.38 1.12
C SER A 89 -15.15 11.78 -0.26
N LEU A 90 -15.86 12.33 -1.27
CA LEU A 90 -15.68 11.92 -2.66
C LEU A 90 -14.26 12.20 -3.19
N PHE A 91 -13.59 13.22 -2.65
CA PHE A 91 -12.22 13.56 -3.02
C PHE A 91 -11.22 12.45 -2.69
N PHE A 92 -11.21 11.95 -1.44
CA PHE A 92 -10.30 10.86 -1.05
C PHE A 92 -10.68 9.54 -1.71
N LEU A 93 -11.96 9.32 -1.99
CA LEU A 93 -12.42 8.17 -2.78
C LEU A 93 -11.84 8.20 -4.20
N ALA A 94 -11.93 9.34 -4.89
CA ALA A 94 -11.38 9.50 -6.23
C ALA A 94 -9.86 9.28 -6.26
N LEU A 95 -9.13 9.84 -5.27
CA LEU A 95 -7.69 9.61 -5.12
C LEU A 95 -7.37 8.14 -4.89
N LYS A 96 -8.10 7.45 -3.99
CA LYS A 96 -7.95 6.00 -3.78
C LYS A 96 -8.07 5.25 -5.10
N VAL A 97 -9.11 5.51 -5.89
CA VAL A 97 -9.35 4.83 -7.16
C VAL A 97 -8.17 5.04 -8.12
N ILE A 98 -7.73 6.28 -8.30
CA ILE A 98 -6.59 6.62 -9.17
C ILE A 98 -5.33 5.86 -8.74
N PHE A 99 -4.98 5.89 -7.46
CA PHE A 99 -3.78 5.21 -6.96
C PHE A 99 -3.88 3.68 -7.03
N VAL A 100 -5.07 3.11 -6.81
CA VAL A 100 -5.29 1.67 -6.99
C VAL A 100 -5.13 1.26 -8.45
N PHE A 101 -5.58 2.06 -9.42
CA PHE A 101 -5.34 1.79 -10.84
C PHE A 101 -3.86 1.89 -11.23
N ILE A 102 -3.13 2.89 -10.72
CA ILE A 102 -1.68 3.00 -10.93
C ILE A 102 -0.98 1.77 -10.36
N TYR A 103 -1.37 1.34 -9.15
CA TYR A 103 -0.84 0.16 -8.51
C TYR A 103 -1.12 -1.12 -9.31
N LEU A 104 -2.35 -1.29 -9.78
CA LEU A 104 -2.76 -2.40 -10.63
C LEU A 104 -1.90 -2.43 -11.91
N TYR A 105 -1.76 -1.30 -12.60
CA TYR A 105 -0.95 -1.19 -13.81
C TYR A 105 0.52 -1.58 -13.60
N LEU A 106 1.16 -1.07 -12.53
CA LEU A 106 2.55 -1.43 -12.20
C LEU A 106 2.69 -2.90 -11.82
N SER A 107 1.67 -3.48 -11.17
CA SER A 107 1.62 -4.91 -10.84
C SER A 107 1.55 -5.78 -12.11
N TYR A 108 0.73 -5.38 -13.09
CA TYR A 108 0.66 -6.02 -14.41
C TYR A 108 2.01 -5.98 -15.13
N ILE A 109 2.66 -4.82 -15.21
CA ILE A 109 3.98 -4.70 -15.84
C ILE A 109 5.00 -5.59 -15.12
N LYS A 110 5.03 -5.57 -13.78
CA LYS A 110 5.96 -6.36 -12.98
C LYS A 110 5.81 -7.86 -13.21
N LEU A 111 4.56 -8.34 -13.36
CA LEU A 111 4.28 -9.74 -13.63
C LEU A 111 4.60 -10.13 -15.08
N PHE A 112 4.00 -9.46 -16.06
CA PHE A 112 4.06 -9.91 -17.46
C PHE A 112 5.36 -9.54 -18.17
N LYS A 113 5.89 -8.32 -17.93
CA LYS A 113 7.12 -7.86 -18.58
C LYS A 113 8.37 -8.34 -17.87
N TYR A 114 8.38 -8.30 -16.53
CA TYR A 114 9.57 -8.62 -15.74
C TYR A 114 9.56 -10.04 -15.17
N LYS A 115 8.47 -10.81 -15.33
CA LYS A 115 8.30 -12.19 -14.84
C LYS A 115 8.58 -12.34 -13.35
N ILE A 116 8.21 -11.33 -12.55
CA ILE A 116 8.36 -11.36 -11.09
C ILE A 116 7.00 -11.70 -10.47
N GLU A 117 6.92 -12.84 -9.77
CA GLU A 117 5.69 -13.41 -9.21
C GLU A 117 4.99 -12.50 -8.18
N GLU A 118 5.74 -11.67 -7.46
CA GLU A 118 5.17 -10.65 -6.55
C GLU A 118 4.17 -9.71 -7.25
N GLY A 119 4.25 -9.57 -8.57
CA GLY A 119 3.26 -8.83 -9.36
C GLY A 119 1.86 -9.44 -9.27
N LEU A 120 1.71 -10.76 -9.20
CA LEU A 120 0.42 -11.44 -9.07
C LEU A 120 -0.26 -11.08 -7.75
N VAL A 121 0.49 -11.10 -6.65
CA VAL A 121 -0.01 -10.68 -5.34
C VAL A 121 -0.51 -9.24 -5.39
N GLY A 122 0.17 -8.38 -6.14
CA GLY A 122 -0.28 -6.99 -6.30
C GLY A 122 -1.54 -6.81 -7.14
N ILE A 123 -1.73 -7.63 -8.18
CA ILE A 123 -2.98 -7.66 -8.95
C ILE A 123 -4.12 -8.11 -8.04
N LEU A 124 -3.95 -9.19 -7.29
CA LEU A 124 -4.98 -9.69 -6.36
C LEU A 124 -5.33 -8.64 -5.28
N ALA A 125 -4.31 -8.01 -4.68
CA ALA A 125 -4.51 -6.96 -3.69
C ALA A 125 -5.25 -5.75 -4.27
N SER A 126 -4.84 -5.24 -5.44
CA SER A 126 -5.49 -4.10 -6.08
C SER A 126 -6.95 -4.38 -6.48
N LEU A 127 -7.24 -5.57 -6.99
CA LEU A 127 -8.62 -5.99 -7.26
C LEU A 127 -9.46 -6.02 -5.97
N LEU A 128 -8.91 -6.56 -4.88
CA LEU A 128 -9.60 -6.58 -3.59
C LEU A 128 -9.85 -5.16 -3.06
N LEU A 129 -8.90 -4.24 -3.22
CA LEU A 129 -9.07 -2.83 -2.86
C LEU A 129 -10.17 -2.13 -3.66
N LEU A 130 -10.34 -2.51 -4.94
CA LEU A 130 -11.45 -2.05 -5.77
C LEU A 130 -12.78 -2.59 -5.29
N VAL A 131 -12.86 -3.88 -4.90
CA VAL A 131 -14.10 -4.45 -4.35
C VAL A 131 -14.51 -3.74 -3.06
N ILE A 132 -13.54 -3.39 -2.21
CA ILE A 132 -13.78 -2.63 -0.96
C ILE A 132 -14.35 -1.22 -1.22
N ILE A 133 -14.32 -0.69 -2.45
CA ILE A 133 -15.01 0.57 -2.80
C ILE A 133 -16.52 0.47 -2.61
N PHE A 134 -17.13 -0.67 -2.93
CA PHE A 134 -18.58 -0.84 -2.91
C PHE A 134 -19.17 -0.97 -1.49
N ARG A 135 -18.34 -0.92 -0.45
CA ARG A 135 -18.77 -0.97 0.96
C ARG A 135 -19.00 0.42 1.57
N TYR A 136 -19.20 1.43 0.72
CA TYR A 136 -19.67 2.76 1.10
C TYR A 136 -21.18 2.76 1.36
#